data_AF-M7MW97-F1
#
_entry.id   AF-M7MW97-F1
#
_cell.length_a   1.000
_cell.length_b   1.000
_cell.length_c   1.000
_cell.angle_alpha   90.00
_cell.angle_beta   90.00
_cell.angle_gamma   90.00
#
_symmetry.space_group_name_H-M   'P 1'
#
loop_
_entity.id
_entity.type
_entity.pdbx_description
1 polymer ?
#
loop_
_entity_poly.entity_id
_entity_poly.type
_entity_poly.pdbx_seq_one_letter_code
_entity_poly.pdbx_strand_id
1 'polypeptide(L)'
;MSEIFNTTMDPTKHQLMAAWLPQQDWFAGEGEPVLETLGGFRLDDPAGEVGMEFIVVADTATESPVIYHVPLSYRGQELPGAEASLLGTSEHGVLGKRWIYDGTGDPVWQAQVRALLAGQVEAQHQNTSFTLEPLVKVQRPAQDGVEQADTEIRVIRRPVAGGSASDAATAWVSSPWSENGVAVDGAVLEFS
;
A
#
# COMPACT_ATOMS: atom_id res chain seq x y z
N MET A 1 11.34 -12.85 4.64
CA MET A 1 9.89 -12.92 4.38
C MET A 1 9.15 -12.56 5.65
N SER A 2 8.11 -11.76 5.55
CA SER A 2 7.35 -11.25 6.69
C SER A 2 6.30 -12.25 7.17
N GLU A 3 6.17 -12.40 8.49
CA GLU A 3 5.16 -13.25 9.12
C GLU A 3 3.92 -12.42 9.50
N ILE A 4 2.75 -13.02 9.34
CA ILE A 4 1.46 -12.45 9.77
C ILE A 4 1.06 -13.09 11.09
N PHE A 5 0.93 -12.24 12.12
CA PHE A 5 0.45 -12.65 13.42
C PHE A 5 -1.05 -12.44 13.53
N ASN A 6 -1.78 -13.49 13.91
CA ASN A 6 -3.17 -13.35 14.31
C ASN A 6 -3.25 -12.78 15.73
N THR A 7 -3.15 -11.46 15.85
CA THR A 7 -3.11 -10.73 17.13
C THR A 7 -3.80 -9.37 17.02
N THR A 8 -3.97 -8.70 18.15
CA THR A 8 -4.53 -7.36 18.24
C THR A 8 -3.48 -6.28 17.93
N MET A 9 -3.99 -5.14 17.46
CA MET A 9 -3.29 -3.87 17.31
C MET A 9 -4.16 -2.78 17.94
N ASP A 10 -3.59 -1.93 18.78
CA ASP A 10 -4.31 -0.82 19.42
C ASP A 10 -3.48 0.48 19.38
N PRO A 11 -3.93 1.53 18.66
CA PRO A 11 -5.09 1.56 17.78
C PRO A 11 -4.96 0.59 16.59
N THR A 12 -6.08 0.21 15.99
CA THR A 12 -6.10 -0.62 14.77
C THR A 12 -5.58 0.16 13.56
N LYS A 13 -5.21 -0.56 12.49
CA LYS A 13 -4.82 0.05 11.21
C LYS A 13 -5.93 0.97 10.66
N HIS A 14 -7.19 0.55 10.75
CA HIS A 14 -8.33 1.35 10.31
C HIS A 14 -8.49 2.62 11.14
N GLN A 15 -8.32 2.55 12.46
CA GLN A 15 -8.39 3.76 13.31
C GLN A 15 -7.29 4.77 12.97
N LEU A 16 -6.06 4.31 12.73
CA LEU A 16 -4.96 5.19 12.32
C LEU A 16 -5.20 5.80 10.94
N MET A 17 -5.64 4.99 9.96
CA MET A 17 -5.98 5.51 8.63
C MET A 17 -7.16 6.47 8.68
N ALA A 18 -8.20 6.19 9.48
CA ALA A 18 -9.37 7.05 9.59
C ALA A 18 -9.04 8.43 10.18
N ALA A 19 -8.11 8.49 11.14
CA ALA A 19 -7.61 9.76 11.67
C ALA A 19 -6.69 10.50 10.68
N TRP A 20 -5.94 9.77 9.85
CA TRP A 20 -4.93 10.35 8.95
C TRP A 20 -5.49 10.79 7.58
N LEU A 21 -6.44 10.05 7.01
CA LEU A 21 -7.01 10.29 5.67
C LEU A 21 -7.58 11.71 5.52
N PRO A 22 -8.39 12.26 6.46
CA PRO A 22 -8.95 13.61 6.32
C PRO A 22 -7.92 14.74 6.26
N GLN A 23 -6.66 14.47 6.62
CA GLN A 23 -5.57 15.44 6.59
C GLN A 23 -4.88 15.49 5.21
N GLN A 24 -5.23 14.60 4.29
CA GLN A 24 -4.62 14.50 2.97
C GLN A 24 -5.40 15.32 1.94
N ASP A 25 -4.68 15.98 1.03
CA ASP A 25 -5.26 16.82 -0.03
C ASP A 25 -6.07 16.02 -1.07
N TRP A 26 -5.79 14.73 -1.21
CA TRP A 26 -6.49 13.81 -2.10
C TRP A 26 -7.67 13.07 -1.45
N PHE A 27 -7.95 13.30 -0.16
CA PHE A 27 -9.14 12.79 0.50
C PHE A 27 -10.40 13.37 -0.13
N ALA A 28 -11.43 12.53 -0.24
CA ALA A 28 -12.66 12.86 -0.96
C ALA A 28 -13.93 12.41 -0.23
N GLY A 29 -13.80 11.91 0.99
CA GLY A 29 -14.92 11.63 1.88
C GLY A 29 -15.33 12.88 2.66
N GLU A 30 -16.37 12.72 3.48
CA GLU A 30 -16.87 13.76 4.37
C GLU A 30 -16.71 13.31 5.83
N GLY A 31 -16.04 14.11 6.66
CA GLY A 31 -15.85 13.79 8.07
C GLY A 31 -14.90 12.61 8.33
N GLU A 32 -15.20 11.82 9.36
CA GLU A 32 -14.40 10.65 9.75
C GLU A 32 -14.82 9.42 8.92
N PRO A 33 -13.90 8.79 8.17
CA PRO A 33 -14.24 7.70 7.27
C PRO A 33 -14.51 6.40 8.04
N VAL A 34 -15.38 5.55 7.48
CA VAL A 34 -15.65 4.20 7.98
C VAL A 34 -14.99 3.22 7.02
N LEU A 35 -13.88 2.62 7.44
CA LEU A 35 -13.01 1.88 6.52
C LEU A 35 -13.32 0.38 6.51
N GLU A 36 -13.54 -0.14 5.31
CA GLU A 36 -13.58 -1.58 5.00
C GLU A 36 -12.37 -1.95 4.14
N THR A 37 -11.64 -3.01 4.47
CA THR A 37 -10.56 -3.51 3.61
C THR A 37 -11.12 -4.32 2.46
N LEU A 38 -10.83 -3.90 1.23
CA LEU A 38 -11.25 -4.58 0.01
C LEU A 38 -10.18 -5.57 -0.51
N GLY A 39 -8.91 -5.32 -0.19
CA GLY A 39 -7.80 -6.15 -0.61
C GLY A 39 -6.45 -5.45 -0.47
N GLY A 40 -5.45 -5.99 -1.15
CA GLY A 40 -4.09 -5.50 -1.09
C GLY A 40 -3.05 -6.59 -1.23
N PHE A 41 -1.80 -6.21 -1.00
CA PHE A 41 -0.66 -7.12 -1.01
C PHE A 41 0.43 -6.61 -0.07
N ARG A 42 1.50 -7.40 0.08
CA ARG A 42 2.67 -7.04 0.88
C ARG A 42 3.94 -7.14 0.04
N LEU A 43 4.95 -6.39 0.45
CA LEU A 43 6.33 -6.63 0.04
C LEU A 43 7.15 -6.95 1.29
N ASP A 44 8.18 -7.76 1.10
CA ASP A 44 9.05 -8.17 2.19
C ASP A 44 10.28 -7.26 2.25
N ASP A 45 10.64 -6.84 3.47
CA ASP A 45 11.94 -6.25 3.74
C ASP A 45 13.00 -7.38 3.77
N PRO A 46 14.08 -7.30 2.97
CA PRO A 46 15.20 -8.24 3.03
C PRO A 46 15.85 -8.33 4.40
N ALA A 47 15.84 -7.24 5.18
CA ALA A 47 16.37 -7.22 6.54
C ALA A 47 15.37 -7.76 7.58
N GLY A 48 14.08 -7.84 7.24
CA GLY A 48 13.01 -8.30 8.13
C GLY A 48 12.61 -7.31 9.24
N GLU A 49 13.04 -6.03 9.14
CA GLU A 49 12.83 -5.00 10.15
C GLU A 49 11.59 -4.13 9.88
N VAL A 50 11.19 -4.04 8.62
CA VAL A 50 10.07 -3.21 8.17
C VAL A 50 8.98 -4.07 7.55
N GLY A 51 7.78 -4.05 8.14
CA GLY A 51 6.60 -4.58 7.47
C GLY A 51 6.14 -3.61 6.40
N MET A 52 5.76 -4.08 5.20
CA MET A 52 5.18 -3.24 4.16
C MET A 52 3.89 -3.85 3.64
N GLU A 53 2.84 -3.04 3.57
CA GLU A 53 1.52 -3.46 3.11
C GLU A 53 0.93 -2.39 2.19
N PHE A 54 0.23 -2.81 1.15
CA PHE A 54 -0.43 -1.97 0.17
C PHE A 54 -1.92 -2.26 0.28
N ILE A 55 -2.66 -1.42 1.01
CA ILE A 55 -4.05 -1.71 1.37
C ILE A 55 -4.99 -0.93 0.47
N VAL A 56 -5.96 -1.62 -0.13
CA VAL A 56 -7.13 -1.00 -0.76
C VAL A 56 -8.27 -1.03 0.25
N VAL A 57 -8.82 0.13 0.58
CA VAL A 57 -9.95 0.29 1.51
C VAL A 57 -11.09 1.07 0.85
N ALA A 58 -12.32 0.75 1.21
CA ALA A 58 -13.47 1.60 0.95
C ALA A 58 -13.79 2.43 2.18
N ASP A 59 -14.00 3.74 2.01
CA ASP A 59 -14.73 4.56 2.96
C ASP A 59 -16.22 4.43 2.70
N THR A 60 -16.93 3.78 3.61
CA THR A 60 -18.36 3.52 3.55
C THR A 60 -19.17 4.48 4.44
N ALA A 61 -18.60 5.64 4.83
CA ALA A 61 -19.32 6.63 5.63
C ALA A 61 -20.53 7.23 4.90
N THR A 62 -20.56 7.18 3.56
CA THR A 62 -21.67 7.65 2.73
C THR A 62 -22.23 6.55 1.83
N GLU A 63 -23.38 6.78 1.20
CA GLU A 63 -24.01 5.83 0.27
C GLU A 63 -23.18 5.55 -0.99
N SER A 64 -22.20 6.40 -1.31
CA SER A 64 -21.30 6.24 -2.45
C SER A 64 -19.88 6.03 -1.93
N PRO A 65 -19.45 4.77 -1.70
CA PRO A 65 -18.16 4.50 -1.11
C PRO A 65 -17.00 5.05 -1.96
N VAL A 66 -16.00 5.62 -1.29
CA VAL A 66 -14.78 6.09 -1.94
C VAL A 66 -13.67 5.08 -1.70
N ILE A 67 -13.02 4.62 -2.77
CA ILE A 67 -11.92 3.66 -2.68
C ILE A 67 -10.60 4.40 -2.55
N TYR A 68 -9.82 4.04 -1.54
CA TYR A 68 -8.49 4.55 -1.27
C TYR A 68 -7.46 3.43 -1.33
N HIS A 69 -6.27 3.76 -1.84
CA HIS A 69 -5.07 2.94 -1.73
C HIS A 69 -4.06 3.61 -0.80
N VAL A 70 -3.72 2.90 0.27
CA VAL A 70 -2.85 3.38 1.34
C VAL A 70 -1.71 2.39 1.54
N PRO A 71 -0.52 2.67 0.98
CA PRO A 71 0.69 1.95 1.33
C PRO A 71 1.12 2.30 2.75
N LEU A 72 1.49 1.29 3.53
CA LEU A 72 1.91 1.42 4.91
C LEU A 72 3.29 0.79 5.11
N SER A 73 4.12 1.42 5.93
CA SER A 73 5.29 0.77 6.54
C SER A 73 5.12 0.67 8.06
N TYR A 74 5.56 -0.45 8.63
CA TYR A 74 5.51 -0.76 10.07
C TYR A 74 6.92 -0.94 10.60
N ARG A 75 7.36 -0.06 11.50
CA ARG A 75 8.70 -0.10 12.07
C ARG A 75 8.66 -0.38 13.58
N GLY A 76 9.66 -1.09 14.07
CA GLY A 76 9.86 -1.31 15.52
C GLY A 76 10.47 -0.12 16.26
N GLN A 77 10.87 0.92 15.54
CA GLN A 77 11.39 2.18 16.07
C GLN A 77 10.96 3.34 15.17
N GLU A 78 10.94 4.54 15.73
CA GLU A 78 10.69 5.77 14.98
C GLU A 78 11.69 5.94 13.82
N LEU A 79 11.20 6.43 12.69
CA LEU A 79 12.00 6.84 11.53
C LEU A 79 12.27 8.35 11.62
N PRO A 80 13.52 8.78 11.90
CA PRO A 80 13.84 10.20 12.01
C PRO A 80 13.60 10.95 10.70
N GLY A 81 12.95 12.12 10.76
CA GLY A 81 12.70 12.95 9.58
C GLY A 81 11.50 12.54 8.72
N ALA A 82 10.73 11.53 9.15
CA ALA A 82 9.52 11.05 8.47
C ALA A 82 8.22 11.46 9.19
N GLU A 83 8.26 12.53 10.00
CA GLU A 83 7.13 12.97 10.83
C GLU A 83 5.91 13.32 9.98
N ALA A 84 6.11 13.90 8.79
CA ALA A 84 5.03 14.23 7.86
C ALA A 84 4.30 13.00 7.29
N SER A 85 4.95 11.83 7.32
CA SER A 85 4.36 10.57 6.85
C SER A 85 3.85 9.70 7.99
N LEU A 86 3.99 10.11 9.25
CA LEU A 86 3.54 9.31 10.40
C LEU A 86 2.01 9.33 10.50
N LEU A 87 1.39 8.16 10.41
CA LEU A 87 -0.03 7.99 10.76
C LEU A 87 -0.21 7.96 12.28
N GLY A 88 0.72 7.28 12.97
CA GLY A 88 0.73 7.17 14.42
C GLY A 88 1.48 5.93 14.90
N THR A 89 1.24 5.57 16.16
CA THR A 89 1.82 4.37 16.76
C THR A 89 0.73 3.41 17.21
N SER A 90 1.01 2.11 17.16
CA SER A 90 0.11 1.04 17.59
C SER A 90 0.85 0.02 18.46
N GLU A 91 0.21 -0.45 19.53
CA GLU A 91 0.70 -1.58 20.32
C GLU A 91 0.26 -2.89 19.66
N HIS A 92 1.22 -3.63 19.11
CA HIS A 92 0.97 -4.91 18.46
C HIS A 92 1.20 -6.05 19.47
N GLY A 93 0.23 -6.96 19.64
CA GLY A 93 0.27 -7.96 20.72
C GLY A 93 1.46 -8.94 20.72
N VAL A 94 2.12 -9.12 19.57
CA VAL A 94 3.36 -9.93 19.45
C VAL A 94 4.62 -9.05 19.32
N LEU A 95 4.64 -8.12 18.37
CA LEU A 95 5.80 -7.28 18.07
C LEU A 95 6.00 -6.10 19.04
N GLY A 96 5.05 -5.79 19.92
CA GLY A 96 5.08 -4.58 20.77
C GLY A 96 4.79 -3.30 19.98
N LYS A 97 5.21 -2.15 20.49
CA LYS A 97 4.99 -0.86 19.84
C LYS A 97 5.51 -0.82 18.41
N ARG A 98 4.68 -0.30 17.50
CA ARG A 98 4.98 -0.10 16.08
C ARG A 98 4.73 1.35 15.70
N TRP A 99 5.61 1.93 14.90
CA TRP A 99 5.41 3.20 14.22
C TRP A 99 4.91 2.92 12.81
N ILE A 100 3.81 3.56 12.44
CA ILE A 100 3.09 3.30 11.19
C ILE A 100 3.12 4.54 10.33
N TYR A 101 3.68 4.42 9.15
CA TYR A 101 3.87 5.51 8.20
C TYR A 101 3.13 5.26 6.90
N ASP A 102 2.81 6.33 6.18
CA ASP A 102 2.56 6.28 4.75
C ASP A 102 3.84 5.79 4.08
N GLY A 103 3.75 4.64 3.40
CA GLY A 103 4.90 3.90 2.90
C GLY A 103 5.80 4.76 1.99
N THR A 104 5.24 5.77 1.32
CA THR A 104 6.02 6.67 0.45
C THR A 104 7.11 7.43 1.20
N GLY A 105 6.96 7.66 2.50
CA GLY A 105 7.95 8.32 3.35
C GLY A 105 9.08 7.41 3.85
N ASP A 106 8.99 6.09 3.62
CA ASP A 106 9.95 5.11 4.11
C ASP A 106 10.95 4.68 3.01
N PRO A 107 12.27 4.88 3.19
CA PRO A 107 13.27 4.48 2.20
C PRO A 107 13.27 2.96 1.90
N VAL A 108 12.89 2.12 2.87
CA VAL A 108 12.82 0.66 2.65
C VAL A 108 11.65 0.33 1.73
N TRP A 109 10.51 1.00 1.90
CA TRP A 109 9.36 0.87 1.01
C TRP A 109 9.70 1.31 -0.41
N GLN A 110 10.37 2.47 -0.58
CA GLN A 110 10.80 2.94 -1.90
C GLN A 110 11.74 1.95 -2.58
N ALA A 111 12.71 1.40 -1.83
CA ALA A 111 13.64 0.40 -2.35
C ALA A 111 12.93 -0.88 -2.79
N GLN A 112 11.98 -1.38 -1.99
CA GLN A 112 11.22 -2.59 -2.35
C GLN A 112 10.26 -2.38 -3.51
N VAL A 113 9.64 -1.21 -3.64
CA VAL A 113 8.83 -0.90 -4.83
C VAL A 113 9.68 -0.84 -6.09
N ARG A 114 10.90 -0.28 -6.03
CA ARG A 114 11.85 -0.33 -7.16
C ARG A 114 12.31 -1.77 -7.47
N ALA A 115 12.53 -2.58 -6.44
CA ALA A 115 12.87 -4.00 -6.62
C ALA A 115 11.70 -4.78 -7.26
N LEU A 116 10.45 -4.48 -6.88
CA LEU A 116 9.25 -5.07 -7.49
C LEU A 116 9.18 -4.70 -8.96
N LEU A 117 9.35 -3.40 -9.27
CA LEU A 117 9.43 -2.92 -10.65
C LEU A 117 10.53 -3.69 -11.41
N ALA A 118 11.73 -3.82 -10.86
CA ALA A 118 12.84 -4.55 -11.49
C ALA A 118 12.64 -6.08 -11.60
N GLY A 119 11.55 -6.63 -11.07
CA GLY A 119 11.29 -8.08 -11.03
C GLY A 119 12.22 -8.83 -10.09
N GLN A 120 12.80 -8.14 -9.11
CA GLN A 120 13.73 -8.70 -8.12
C GLN A 120 13.02 -9.20 -6.86
N VAL A 121 11.79 -8.73 -6.62
CA VAL A 121 10.92 -9.24 -5.54
C VAL A 121 9.52 -9.47 -6.08
N GLU A 122 8.80 -10.38 -5.42
CA GLU A 122 7.43 -10.74 -5.76
C GLU A 122 6.48 -10.29 -4.64
N ALA A 123 5.28 -9.88 -5.04
CA ALA A 123 4.23 -9.53 -4.09
C ALA A 123 3.81 -10.75 -3.26
N GLN A 124 3.55 -10.51 -1.99
CA GLN A 124 3.05 -11.50 -1.05
C GLN A 124 1.56 -11.26 -0.77
N HIS A 125 0.82 -12.32 -0.48
CA HIS A 125 -0.59 -12.29 -0.12
C HIS A 125 -0.77 -11.46 1.16
N GLN A 126 -1.81 -10.62 1.18
CA GLN A 126 -2.04 -9.68 2.28
C GLN A 126 -2.23 -10.37 3.63
N ASN A 127 -2.92 -11.51 3.64
CA ASN A 127 -3.44 -12.16 4.86
C ASN A 127 -2.85 -13.55 5.13
N THR A 128 -1.94 -14.04 4.28
CA THR A 128 -1.37 -15.38 4.42
C THR A 128 0.15 -15.31 4.36
N SER A 129 0.82 -15.71 5.44
CA SER A 129 2.28 -15.74 5.51
C SER A 129 2.87 -16.60 4.40
N PHE A 130 4.02 -16.18 3.88
CA PHE A 130 4.84 -16.96 2.93
C PHE A 130 4.08 -17.44 1.68
N THR A 131 3.06 -16.68 1.26
CA THR A 131 2.23 -16.99 0.11
C THR A 131 2.37 -15.87 -0.90
N LEU A 132 2.71 -16.19 -2.14
CA LEU A 132 2.80 -15.20 -3.21
C LEU A 132 1.41 -14.67 -3.58
N GLU A 133 1.36 -13.42 -4.06
CA GLU A 133 0.19 -12.83 -4.71
C GLU A 133 0.45 -12.69 -6.22
N PRO A 134 0.21 -13.75 -7.03
CA PRO A 134 0.54 -13.76 -8.45
C PRO A 134 -0.37 -12.86 -9.29
N LEU A 135 -1.47 -12.34 -8.73
CA LEU A 135 -2.36 -11.42 -9.43
C LEU A 135 -1.85 -9.98 -9.42
N VAL A 136 -0.90 -9.65 -8.52
CA VAL A 136 -0.19 -8.37 -8.57
C VAL A 136 0.81 -8.42 -9.72
N LYS A 137 0.67 -7.49 -10.67
CA LYS A 137 1.46 -7.51 -11.92
C LYS A 137 2.13 -6.18 -12.19
N VAL A 138 3.41 -6.26 -12.54
CA VAL A 138 4.12 -5.14 -13.16
C VAL A 138 3.84 -5.15 -14.66
N GLN A 139 3.17 -4.12 -15.13
CA GLN A 139 2.83 -3.91 -16.53
C GLN A 139 3.73 -2.83 -17.12
N ARG A 140 4.11 -3.01 -18.38
CA ARG A 140 4.93 -2.07 -19.15
C ARG A 140 4.27 -1.86 -20.51
N PRO A 141 4.20 -0.62 -21.02
CA PRO A 141 3.94 -0.41 -22.43
C PRO A 141 4.97 -1.17 -23.26
N ALA A 142 4.57 -1.66 -24.43
CA ALA A 142 5.51 -2.25 -25.38
C ALA A 142 6.44 -1.14 -25.90
N GLN A 143 7.57 -0.92 -25.22
CA GLN A 143 8.65 -0.06 -25.67
C GLN A 143 9.98 -0.79 -25.54
N ASP A 144 10.78 -0.72 -26.60
CA ASP A 144 12.10 -1.35 -26.68
C ASP A 144 13.11 -0.60 -25.81
N GLY A 145 13.70 -1.30 -24.83
CA GLY A 145 15.05 -1.03 -24.35
C GLY A 145 15.31 0.23 -23.52
N VAL A 146 14.36 0.72 -22.72
CA VAL A 146 14.66 1.81 -21.76
C VAL A 146 15.33 1.24 -20.51
N GLU A 147 16.57 1.67 -20.29
CA GLU A 147 17.31 1.44 -19.05
C GLU A 147 16.60 2.20 -17.92
N GLN A 148 16.11 1.49 -16.90
CA GLN A 148 15.39 2.07 -15.76
C GLN A 148 16.40 2.73 -14.81
N ALA A 149 16.79 3.96 -15.11
CA ALA A 149 17.52 4.81 -14.17
C ALA A 149 16.73 6.09 -13.92
N ASP A 150 16.33 6.27 -12.66
CA ASP A 150 15.60 7.42 -12.10
C ASP A 150 14.12 7.56 -12.48
N THR A 151 13.34 6.51 -12.22
CA THR A 151 11.86 6.56 -12.36
C THR A 151 11.22 7.10 -11.09
N GLU A 152 10.33 8.10 -11.21
CA GLU A 152 9.52 8.59 -10.12
C GLU A 152 8.49 7.53 -9.72
N ILE A 153 8.30 7.30 -8.41
CA ILE A 153 7.25 6.40 -7.91
C ILE A 153 6.05 7.25 -7.54
N ARG A 154 4.90 6.98 -8.16
CA ARG A 154 3.64 7.63 -7.78
C ARG A 154 2.62 6.60 -7.32
N VAL A 155 2.00 6.89 -6.17
CA VAL A 155 0.88 6.10 -5.64
C VAL A 155 -0.42 6.59 -6.25
N ILE A 156 -1.19 5.69 -6.85
CA ILE A 156 -2.55 5.97 -7.29
C ILE A 156 -3.44 5.87 -6.04
N ARG A 157 -3.64 7.01 -5.36
CA ARG A 157 -4.33 7.08 -4.05
C ARG A 157 -5.81 6.70 -4.09
N ARG A 158 -6.43 6.76 -5.27
CA ARG A 158 -7.84 6.40 -5.52
C ARG A 158 -7.90 5.51 -6.76
N PRO A 159 -7.54 4.21 -6.64
CA PRO A 159 -7.59 3.29 -7.76
C PRO A 159 -9.05 3.06 -8.18
N VAL A 160 -9.24 2.65 -9.43
CA VAL A 160 -10.55 2.30 -9.98
C VAL A 160 -10.49 0.91 -10.60
N ALA A 161 -11.59 0.15 -10.51
CA ALA A 161 -11.68 -1.17 -11.12
C ALA A 161 -11.46 -1.07 -12.65
N GLY A 162 -10.56 -1.91 -13.17
CA GLY A 162 -10.12 -1.89 -14.57
C GLY A 162 -9.25 -0.69 -14.95
N GLY A 163 -8.88 0.17 -13.99
CA GLY A 163 -8.07 1.36 -14.22
C GLY A 163 -6.63 1.03 -14.62
N SER A 164 -6.10 1.79 -15.58
CA SER A 164 -4.69 1.79 -15.95
C SER A 164 -3.95 2.99 -15.33
N ALA A 165 -2.63 2.98 -15.43
CA ALA A 165 -1.83 4.17 -15.16
C ALA A 165 -2.06 5.27 -16.22
N SER A 166 -1.50 6.45 -15.95
CA SER A 166 -1.53 7.59 -16.87
C SER A 166 -0.76 7.34 -18.16
N ASP A 167 -1.04 8.13 -19.20
CA ASP A 167 -0.35 8.05 -20.49
C ASP A 167 1.15 8.35 -20.40
N ALA A 168 1.60 9.02 -19.34
CA ALA A 168 3.00 9.32 -19.07
C ALA A 168 3.75 8.16 -18.39
N ALA A 169 3.02 7.14 -17.89
CA ALA A 169 3.63 6.05 -17.15
C ALA A 169 4.43 5.11 -18.08
N THR A 170 5.68 4.88 -17.71
CA THR A 170 6.58 3.90 -18.34
C THR A 170 6.37 2.48 -17.81
N ALA A 171 5.77 2.35 -16.62
CA ALA A 171 5.31 1.09 -16.04
C ALA A 171 4.25 1.35 -14.96
N TRP A 172 3.52 0.31 -14.57
CA TRP A 172 2.62 0.38 -13.41
C TRP A 172 2.46 -0.98 -12.73
N VAL A 173 2.01 -0.95 -11.47
CA VAL A 173 1.61 -2.14 -10.73
C VAL A 173 0.08 -2.19 -10.68
N SER A 174 -0.51 -3.31 -11.09
CA SER A 174 -1.91 -3.63 -10.81
C SER A 174 -2.03 -4.54 -9.60
N SER A 175 -3.10 -4.39 -8.82
CA SER A 175 -3.41 -5.23 -7.67
C SER A 175 -4.88 -5.64 -7.71
N PRO A 176 -5.21 -6.88 -7.30
CA PRO A 176 -6.60 -7.28 -7.11
C PRO A 176 -7.20 -6.71 -5.82
N TRP A 177 -8.51 -6.51 -5.81
CA TRP A 177 -9.33 -6.35 -4.61
C TRP A 177 -10.77 -6.84 -4.86
N SER A 178 -11.61 -6.87 -3.84
CA SER A 178 -13.01 -7.29 -3.94
C SER A 178 -13.96 -6.12 -3.68
N GLU A 179 -14.80 -5.79 -4.65
CA GLU A 179 -15.91 -4.83 -4.48
C GLU A 179 -17.24 -5.58 -4.46
N ASN A 180 -17.99 -5.48 -3.36
CA ASN A 180 -19.28 -6.19 -3.19
C ASN A 180 -19.20 -7.70 -3.49
N GLY A 181 -18.07 -8.33 -3.13
CA GLY A 181 -17.80 -9.75 -3.37
C GLY A 181 -17.35 -10.10 -4.79
N VAL A 182 -17.18 -9.11 -5.67
CA VAL A 182 -16.69 -9.28 -7.03
C VAL A 182 -15.20 -8.94 -7.08
N ALA A 183 -14.39 -9.90 -7.53
CA ALA A 183 -12.97 -9.66 -7.77
C ALA A 183 -12.77 -8.67 -8.93
N VAL A 184 -12.01 -7.62 -8.66
CA VAL A 184 -11.59 -6.59 -9.60
C VAL A 184 -10.07 -6.43 -9.53
N ASP A 185 -9.49 -5.75 -10.51
CA ASP A 185 -8.05 -5.42 -10.58
C ASP A 185 -7.91 -4.00 -11.11
N GLY A 186 -6.86 -3.30 -10.74
CA GLY A 186 -6.57 -1.96 -11.25
C GLY A 186 -5.21 -1.44 -10.81
N ALA A 187 -4.74 -0.40 -11.49
CA ALA A 187 -3.45 0.21 -11.22
C ALA A 187 -3.43 0.88 -9.83
N VAL A 188 -2.40 0.58 -9.04
CA VAL A 188 -2.20 1.09 -7.68
C VAL A 188 -0.91 1.90 -7.51
N LEU A 189 0.08 1.66 -8.39
CA LEU A 189 1.33 2.42 -8.49
C LEU A 189 1.61 2.70 -9.96
N GLU A 190 2.15 3.86 -10.28
CA GLU A 190 2.69 4.19 -11.60
C GLU A 190 4.13 4.70 -11.49
N PHE A 191 4.87 4.56 -12.60
CA PHE A 191 6.27 4.89 -12.71
C PHE A 191 6.50 5.76 -13.96
N SER A 192 7.10 6.94 -13.82
CA SER A 192 7.36 7.89 -14.92
C SER A 192 8.76 8.48 -14.89
#